data_AF-A0A1E7KHW8-F1
#
_entry.id   AF-A0A1E7KHW8-F1
#
_cell.length_a   1.000
_cell.length_b   1.000
_cell.length_c   1.000
_cell.angle_alpha   90.00
_cell.angle_beta   90.00
_cell.angle_gamma   90.00
#
_symmetry.space_group_name_H-M   'P 1'
#
loop_
_entity.id
_entity.type
_entity.pdbx_description
1 polymer ?
#
loop_
_entity_poly.entity_id
_entity_poly.type
_entity_poly.pdbx_seq_one_letter_code
_entity_poly.pdbx_strand_id
1 'polypeptide(L)' 'MYGAAPEGVWEAPGRVNLIGEHTDYNDGLVMPLALPHTCRVEAARREDGVLRLHSADASGGVTELRADALTPPGAAG' A
#
# COMPACT_ATOMS: atom_id res chain seq x y z
N MET A 1 20.02 0.24 -1.42
CA MET A 1 19.22 1.19 -0.61
C MET A 1 19.15 0.80 0.85
N TYR A 2 18.75 -0.43 1.19
CA TYR A 2 18.47 -0.83 2.58
C TYR A 2 19.53 -1.72 3.27
N GLY A 3 20.59 -2.11 2.57
CA GLY A 3 21.70 -2.89 3.15
C GLY A 3 21.44 -4.38 3.33
N ALA A 4 20.26 -4.89 2.93
CA ALA A 4 19.91 -6.30 2.88
C ALA A 4 19.06 -6.60 1.64
N ALA A 5 19.03 -7.87 1.22
CA ALA A 5 18.11 -8.34 0.20
C ALA A 5 16.67 -8.39 0.75
N PRO A 6 15.63 -8.17 -0.09
CA PRO A 6 14.25 -8.38 0.34
C PRO A 6 14.01 -9.85 0.69
N GLU A 7 13.17 -10.10 1.70
CA GLU A 7 12.69 -11.45 2.01
C GLU A 7 11.62 -11.91 1.03
N GLY A 8 10.93 -10.96 0.40
CA GLY A 8 9.91 -11.27 -0.58
C GLY A 8 9.56 -10.10 -1.48
N VAL A 9 8.76 -10.46 -2.48
CA VAL A 9 8.17 -9.56 -3.45
C VAL A 9 6.67 -9.78 -3.40
N TRP A 10 5.93 -8.70 -3.24
CA TRP A 10 4.47 -8.69 -3.25
C TRP A 10 3.97 -7.73 -4.29
N GLU A 11 2.79 -8.00 -4.82
CA GLU A 11 2.21 -7.22 -5.90
C GLU A 11 0.70 -7.14 -5.74
N ALA A 12 0.14 -5.94 -5.91
CA ALA A 12 -1.29 -5.69 -5.86
C ALA A 12 -1.73 -4.95 -7.13
N PRO A 13 -2.75 -5.45 -7.86
CA PRO A 13 -3.22 -4.78 -9.06
C PRO A 13 -4.10 -3.57 -8.74
N GLY A 14 -4.04 -2.57 -9.61
CA GLY A 14 -5.11 -1.58 -9.70
C GLY A 14 -6.42 -2.23 -10.16
N ARG A 15 -7.53 -1.51 -10.04
CA ARG A 15 -8.84 -1.99 -10.47
C ARG A 15 -9.60 -0.94 -11.27
N VAL A 16 -10.54 -1.40 -12.08
CA VAL A 16 -11.62 -0.60 -12.65
C VAL A 16 -12.94 -1.25 -12.28
N ASN A 17 -13.98 -0.45 -12.03
CA ASN A 17 -15.34 -0.99 -11.91
C ASN A 17 -15.97 -1.00 -13.31
N LEU A 18 -16.52 -2.14 -13.72
CA LEU A 18 -17.25 -2.23 -14.99
C LEU A 18 -18.66 -1.65 -14.85
N ILE A 19 -19.30 -1.88 -13.69
CA ILE A 19 -20.60 -1.33 -13.30
C ILE A 19 -20.73 -1.35 -11.76
N GLY A 20 -21.67 -0.56 -11.22
CA GLY A 20 -21.90 -0.44 -9.78
C GLY A 20 -21.08 0.70 -9.16
N GLU A 21 -20.97 1.83 -9.84
CA GLU A 21 -20.36 3.02 -9.23
C GLU A 21 -21.32 3.61 -8.20
N HIS A 22 -20.77 4.05 -7.06
CA HIS A 22 -21.53 4.65 -5.96
C HIS A 22 -22.55 3.73 -5.28
N THR A 23 -22.47 2.42 -5.51
CA THR A 23 -23.32 1.41 -4.85
C THR A 23 -22.61 0.68 -3.72
N ASP A 24 -21.27 0.65 -3.72
CA ASP A 24 -20.45 -0.08 -2.75
C ASP A 24 -20.63 0.41 -1.31
N TYR A 25 -20.71 1.72 -1.09
CA TYR A 25 -20.99 2.28 0.25
C TYR A 25 -22.47 2.23 0.66
N ASN A 26 -23.34 1.73 -0.22
CA ASN A 26 -24.78 1.57 0.02
C ASN A 26 -25.21 0.09 0.07
N ASP A 27 -24.27 -0.83 0.34
CA ASP A 27 -24.50 -2.29 0.34
C ASP A 27 -25.03 -2.84 -1.00
N GLY A 28 -24.76 -2.14 -2.10
CA GLY A 28 -25.13 -2.57 -3.45
C GLY A 28 -24.08 -3.48 -4.10
N LEU A 29 -24.47 -4.13 -5.20
CA LEU A 29 -23.56 -4.97 -5.99
C LEU A 29 -22.60 -4.13 -6.83
N VAL A 30 -21.39 -4.65 -7.02
CA VAL A 30 -20.35 -4.09 -7.88
C VAL A 30 -19.70 -5.18 -8.74
N MET A 31 -19.19 -4.80 -9.91
CA MET A 31 -18.44 -5.72 -10.78
C MET A 31 -17.06 -5.14 -11.11
N PRO A 32 -16.08 -5.26 -10.20
CA PRO A 32 -14.73 -4.81 -10.45
C PRO A 32 -13.92 -5.80 -11.29
N LEU A 33 -12.91 -5.28 -11.98
CA LEU A 33 -11.91 -6.04 -12.70
C LEU A 33 -10.52 -5.55 -12.32
N ALA A 34 -9.62 -6.49 -12.01
CA ALA A 34 -8.21 -6.20 -11.79
C ALA A 34 -7.53 -5.81 -13.12
N LEU A 35 -6.76 -4.73 -13.10
CA LEU A 35 -5.96 -4.27 -14.22
C LEU A 35 -4.57 -4.95 -14.21
N PRO A 36 -3.89 -5.01 -15.37
CA PRO A 36 -2.50 -5.48 -15.43
C PRO A 36 -1.50 -4.47 -14.83
N HIS A 37 -1.94 -3.25 -14.50
CA HIS A 37 -1.12 -2.24 -13.84
C HIS A 37 -1.09 -2.52 -12.34
N THR A 38 0.10 -2.63 -11.77
CA THR A 38 0.28 -3.11 -10.40
C THR A 38 1.19 -2.19 -9.58
N CYS A 39 1.02 -2.25 -8.26
CA CYS A 39 1.98 -1.75 -7.29
C CYS A 39 2.77 -2.92 -6.73
N ARG A 40 4.09 -2.90 -6.94
CA ARG A 40 5.01 -3.95 -6.49
C ARG A 40 5.84 -3.46 -5.31
N VAL A 41 5.97 -4.30 -4.29
CA VAL A 41 6.73 -4.03 -3.06
C VAL A 41 7.76 -5.13 -2.86
N GLU A 42 9.02 -4.73 -2.71
CA GLU A 42 10.11 -5.60 -2.25
C GLU A 42 10.39 -5.26 -0.79
N ALA A 43 10.22 -6.22 0.13
CA ALA A 43 10.31 -5.96 1.56
C ALA A 43 11.03 -7.07 2.34
N ALA A 44 11.62 -6.69 3.46
CA ALA A 44 12.18 -7.57 4.49
C ALA A 44 11.69 -7.10 5.86
N ARG A 45 11.50 -8.03 6.80
CA ARG A 45 11.04 -7.68 8.15
C ARG A 45 12.18 -7.01 8.94
N ARG A 46 11.78 -6.13 9.86
CA ARG A 46 12.66 -5.56 10.89
C ARG A 46 12.04 -5.83 12.25
N GLU A 47 12.89 -5.98 13.26
CA GLU A 47 12.47 -6.27 14.64
C GLU A 47 12.55 -5.04 15.57
N ASP A 48 13.03 -3.90 15.06
CA ASP A 48 13.27 -2.67 15.81
C ASP A 48 12.06 -1.70 15.85
N GLY A 49 10.95 -2.08 15.22
CA GLY A 49 9.74 -1.26 15.13
C GLY A 49 9.86 -0.06 14.19
N VAL A 50 10.94 0.02 13.39
CA VAL A 50 11.16 1.09 12.42
C VAL A 50 10.72 0.63 11.02
N LEU A 51 9.96 1.48 10.32
CA LEU A 51 9.64 1.33 8.92
C LEU A 51 10.54 2.24 8.09
N ARG A 52 11.14 1.70 7.03
CA ARG A 52 11.92 2.45 6.04
C ARG A 52 11.31 2.20 4.68
N LEU A 53 10.72 3.23 4.08
CA LEU A 53 9.97 3.13 2.83
C LEU A 53 10.55 4.04 1.76
N HIS A 54 10.42 3.62 0.52
CA HIS A 54 10.77 4.40 -0.67
C HIS A 54 9.84 3.97 -1.80
N SER A 55 9.38 4.94 -2.58
CA SER A 55 8.66 4.69 -3.83
C SER A 55 9.55 5.11 -4.99
N ALA A 56 9.70 4.24 -5.98
CA ALA A 56 10.41 4.58 -7.22
C ALA A 56 9.70 5.67 -8.04
N ASP A 57 8.38 5.83 -7.84
CA ASP A 57 7.56 6.81 -8.54
C ASP A 57 7.47 8.17 -7.79
N ALA A 58 8.09 8.27 -6.61
CA ALA A 58 8.18 9.51 -5.85
C ALA A 58 9.59 10.09 -5.94
N SER A 59 9.70 11.42 -5.98
CA SER A 59 11.00 12.11 -6.02
C SER A 59 11.75 12.14 -4.68
N GLY A 60 11.17 11.58 -3.63
CA GLY A 60 11.75 11.56 -2.27
C GLY A 60 12.74 10.42 -2.04
N GLY A 61 13.58 10.57 -1.01
CA GLY A 61 14.45 9.49 -0.53
C GLY A 61 13.72 8.48 0.36
N VAL A 62 14.50 7.70 1.14
CA VAL A 62 13.93 6.82 2.17
C VAL A 62 13.22 7.66 3.22
N THR A 63 11.94 7.39 3.44
CA THR A 63 11.18 7.88 4.58
C THR A 63 11.29 6.89 5.73
N GLU A 64 11.59 7.37 6.92
CA GLU A 64 11.73 6.56 8.12
C GLU A 64 10.72 7.00 9.18
N LEU A 65 10.01 6.02 9.76
CA LEU A 65 9.04 6.28 10.83
C LEU A 65 8.95 5.09 11.78
N ARG A 66 8.47 5.31 13.00
CA ARG A 66 8.17 4.22 13.92
C ARG A 66 6.76 3.70 13.70
N ALA A 67 6.60 2.38 13.72
CA ALA A 67 5.30 1.75 13.56
C ALA A 67 4.34 2.09 14.71
N ASP A 68 4.87 2.23 15.93
CA ASP A 68 4.09 2.57 17.13
C ASP A 68 3.63 4.05 17.19
N ALA A 69 4.18 4.91 16.34
CA ALA A 69 3.80 6.32 16.23
C ALA A 69 2.70 6.56 15.18
N LEU A 70 2.27 5.52 14.45
CA LEU A 70 1.24 5.63 13.43
C LEU A 70 -0.15 5.72 14.05
N THR A 71 -0.88 6.78 13.70
CA THR A 71 -2.31 6.93 14.00
C THR A 71 -3.13 6.72 12.72
N PRO A 72 -4.22 5.94 12.76
CA PRO A 72 -5.12 5.82 11.61
C PRO A 72 -5.69 7.19 11.21
N PRO A 73 -5.73 7.52 9.90
CA PRO A 73 -6.45 8.70 9.46
C PRO A 73 -7.95 8.52 9.77
N GLY A 74 -8.51 9.43 10.60
CA GLY A 74 -9.92 9.41 11.02
C GLY A 74 -10.18 9.12 12.51
N ALA A 75 -9.14 8.91 13.33
CA ALA A 75 -9.30 8.73 14.79
C ALA A 75 -9.35 10.06 15.58
N ALA A 76 -9.23 11.22 14.91
CA ALA A 76 -9.51 12.52 15.51
C ALA A 76 -10.98 12.87 15.21
N GLY A 77 -11.82 12.76 16.24
CA GLY A 77 -13.18 13.31 16.23
C GLY A 77 -13.19 14.83 16.33
#